data_AF-A0A6B3GVR5-F1
#
_entry.id   AF-A0A6B3GVR5-F1
#
_cell.length_a   1.000
_cell.length_b   1.000
_cell.length_c   1.000
_cell.angle_alpha   90.00
_cell.angle_beta   90.00
_cell.angle_gamma   90.00
#
_symmetry.space_group_name_H-M   'P 1'
#
loop_
_entity.id
_entity.type
_entity.pdbx_description
1 polymer ?
#
loop_
_entity_poly.entity_id
_entity_poly.type
_entity_poly.pdbx_seq_one_letter_code
_entity_poly.pdbx_strand_id
1 'polypeptide(L)'
;GHRLVKGYEGAPATASPVPGQAPPQHPYLAPNGRSGMHADAAGSGTHPYAGPLGRSPEVTSEKIAPVGGECATATFDAAGRLITVCGTFTGFLLKLLDPRTLDSLAEYQLPQRSSTVEAITRLDFSKIFKDTSGGA
;
A
#
# COMPACT_ATOMS: atom_id res chain seq x y z
N GLY A 1 -14.54 -18.25 16.70
CA GLY A 1 -14.04 -17.53 15.53
C GLY A 1 -12.59 -17.89 15.31
N HIS A 2 -12.22 -18.32 14.11
CA HIS A 2 -10.85 -18.82 13.84
C HIS A 2 -9.87 -17.64 13.75
N ARG A 3 -8.98 -17.50 14.73
CA ARG A 3 -7.86 -16.56 14.68
C ARG A 3 -6.73 -17.22 13.89
N LEU A 4 -6.60 -16.88 12.61
CA LEU A 4 -5.62 -17.49 11.68
C LEU A 4 -4.18 -16.96 11.87
N VAL A 5 -3.95 -16.09 12.84
CA VAL A 5 -2.64 -15.55 13.20
C VAL A 5 -2.43 -15.66 14.71
N LYS A 6 -1.21 -16.04 15.09
CA LYS A 6 -0.79 -16.06 16.49
C LYS A 6 -0.95 -14.66 17.11
N GLY A 7 -0.98 -14.62 18.45
CA GLY A 7 -0.88 -13.33 19.16
C GLY A 7 0.44 -12.64 18.84
N TYR A 8 0.55 -11.35 19.18
CA TYR A 8 1.81 -10.61 19.04
C TYR A 8 2.97 -11.35 19.73
N GLU A 9 3.98 -11.75 18.95
CA GLU A 9 5.25 -12.30 19.43
C GLU A 9 6.31 -11.19 19.27
N GLY A 10 6.77 -10.59 20.37
CA GLY A 10 7.75 -9.50 20.37
C GLY A 10 7.84 -8.75 21.70
N ALA A 11 8.74 -7.77 21.76
CA ALA A 11 8.87 -6.83 22.88
C ALA A 11 8.98 -5.39 22.34
N PRO A 12 8.63 -4.37 23.13
CA PRO A 12 8.73 -2.99 22.69
C PRO A 12 10.16 -2.62 22.28
N ALA A 13 10.31 -1.94 21.14
CA ALA A 13 11.57 -1.44 20.65
C ALA A 13 11.90 -0.07 21.26
N THR A 14 13.19 0.20 21.48
CA THR A 14 13.67 1.56 21.78
C THR A 14 13.84 2.31 20.46
N ALA A 15 13.29 3.52 20.37
CA ALA A 15 13.41 4.33 19.16
C ALA A 15 14.88 4.64 18.86
N SER A 16 15.31 4.35 17.63
CA SER A 16 16.65 4.65 17.12
C SER A 16 16.53 5.30 15.74
N PRO A 17 16.16 6.59 15.67
CA PRO A 17 16.02 7.29 14.40
C PRO A 17 17.38 7.40 13.69
N VAL A 18 17.37 7.26 12.37
CA VAL A 18 18.56 7.46 11.54
C VAL A 18 18.66 8.94 11.20
N PRO A 19 19.77 9.62 11.51
CA PRO A 19 19.96 11.02 11.13
C PRO A 19 20.12 11.13 9.60
N GLY A 20 19.52 12.14 9.01
CA GLY A 20 19.62 12.39 7.57
C GLY A 20 19.01 13.72 7.18
N GLN A 21 19.48 14.29 6.07
CA GLN A 21 18.87 15.46 5.46
C GLN A 21 17.74 15.00 4.55
N ALA A 22 16.55 15.57 4.71
CA ALA A 22 15.43 15.28 3.83
C ALA A 22 15.75 15.70 2.38
N PRO A 23 15.27 14.96 1.37
CA PRO A 23 15.34 15.41 -0.02
C PRO A 23 14.69 16.80 -0.20
N PRO A 24 15.04 17.56 -1.25
CA PRO A 24 14.33 18.80 -1.56
C PRO A 24 12.84 18.57 -1.76
N GLN A 25 11.99 19.44 -1.20
CA GLN A 25 10.55 19.38 -1.42
C GLN A 25 10.22 19.86 -2.84
N HIS A 26 9.44 19.06 -3.58
CA HIS A 26 8.92 19.49 -4.88
C HIS A 26 7.68 20.40 -4.69
N PRO A 27 7.59 21.55 -5.36
CA PRO A 27 6.55 22.57 -5.09
C PRO A 27 5.12 22.13 -5.47
N TYR A 28 4.99 21.13 -6.35
CA TYR A 28 3.70 20.66 -6.87
C TYR A 28 3.32 19.24 -6.43
N LEU A 29 4.12 18.61 -5.58
CA LEU A 29 3.82 17.28 -5.04
C LEU A 29 3.48 17.37 -3.55
N ALA A 30 2.92 16.29 -3.01
CA ALA A 30 2.66 16.18 -1.58
C ALA A 30 3.96 16.35 -0.76
N PRO A 31 3.87 16.70 0.52
CA PRO A 31 5.04 16.79 1.39
C PRO A 31 5.86 15.49 1.42
N ASN A 32 7.18 15.60 1.53
CA ASN A 32 8.08 14.47 1.72
C ASN A 32 7.62 13.59 2.90
N GLY A 33 7.67 12.27 2.70
CA GLY A 33 7.05 11.27 3.55
C GLY A 33 5.66 10.81 3.07
N ARG A 34 4.96 11.62 2.26
CA ARG A 34 3.59 11.34 1.74
C ARG A 34 3.47 11.43 0.22
N SER A 35 4.57 11.65 -0.50
CA SER A 35 4.55 11.82 -1.95
C SER A 35 4.77 10.49 -2.68
N GLY A 36 3.68 9.73 -2.85
CA GLY A 36 3.69 8.47 -3.60
C GLY A 36 4.35 7.31 -2.84
N MET A 37 4.56 6.19 -3.54
CA MET A 37 5.01 4.93 -2.92
C MET A 37 6.43 4.96 -2.36
N HIS A 38 7.24 5.93 -2.77
CA HIS A 38 8.64 6.08 -2.36
C HIS A 38 8.87 7.35 -1.54
N ALA A 39 7.82 7.81 -0.85
CA ALA A 39 7.82 8.90 0.14
C ALA A 39 8.02 10.33 -0.40
N ASP A 40 8.80 10.53 -1.45
CA ASP A 40 9.20 11.84 -1.96
C ASP A 40 9.40 11.85 -3.48
N ALA A 41 9.63 13.04 -4.03
CA ALA A 41 9.80 13.27 -5.46
C ALA A 41 11.07 12.61 -6.06
N ALA A 42 12.09 12.36 -5.24
CA ALA A 42 13.34 11.71 -5.67
C ALA A 42 13.26 10.18 -5.53
N GLY A 43 12.20 9.66 -4.92
CA GLY A 43 12.03 8.25 -4.63
C GLY A 43 13.03 7.72 -3.60
N SER A 44 13.39 8.52 -2.60
CA SER A 44 14.44 8.14 -1.65
C SER A 44 14.03 7.03 -0.68
N GLY A 45 12.72 6.82 -0.49
CA GLY A 45 12.21 5.88 0.52
C GLY A 45 12.50 6.32 1.97
N THR A 46 12.86 7.59 2.18
CA THR A 46 13.07 8.14 3.52
C THR A 46 11.77 8.66 4.10
N HIS A 47 11.47 8.28 5.35
CA HIS A 47 10.26 8.71 6.03
C HIS A 47 10.62 9.53 7.29
N PRO A 48 10.08 10.75 7.46
CA PRO A 48 10.34 11.58 8.64
C PRO A 48 9.50 11.17 9.85
N TYR A 49 8.80 10.03 9.79
CA TYR A 49 7.86 9.57 10.81
C TYR A 49 8.42 8.38 11.57
N ALA A 50 8.07 8.26 12.85
CA ALA A 50 8.42 7.09 13.64
C ALA A 50 7.60 5.87 13.19
N GLY A 51 8.27 4.72 13.10
CA GLY A 51 7.60 3.42 12.99
C GLY A 51 6.98 2.97 14.33
N PRO A 52 6.11 1.95 14.32
CA PRO A 52 5.51 1.40 15.52
C PRO A 52 6.57 0.79 16.45
N LEU A 53 6.60 1.20 17.71
CA LEU A 53 7.55 0.71 18.72
C LEU A 53 7.08 -0.55 19.47
N GLY A 54 5.92 -1.12 19.13
CA GLY A 54 5.45 -2.38 19.73
C GLY A 54 5.09 -2.31 21.23
N ARG A 55 4.78 -1.12 21.78
CA ARG A 55 4.36 -0.97 23.20
C ARG A 55 3.02 -1.66 23.51
N SER A 56 2.05 -1.44 22.65
CA SER A 56 0.70 -2.03 22.72
C SER A 56 0.11 -2.06 21.30
N PRO A 57 0.69 -2.86 20.40
CA PRO A 57 0.25 -2.88 19.01
C PRO A 57 -1.13 -3.52 18.91
N GLU A 58 -2.05 -2.84 18.24
CA GLU A 58 -3.31 -3.40 17.78
C GLU A 58 -3.20 -3.71 16.30
N VAL A 59 -3.74 -4.86 15.87
CA VAL A 59 -3.75 -5.26 14.47
C VAL A 59 -5.20 -5.33 14.02
N THR A 60 -5.55 -4.47 13.08
CA THR A 60 -6.79 -4.55 12.31
C THR A 60 -6.46 -5.04 10.90
N SER A 61 -7.41 -5.73 10.28
CA SER A 61 -7.23 -6.27 8.94
C SER A 61 -8.57 -6.24 8.22
N GLU A 62 -8.57 -5.80 6.97
CA GLU A 62 -9.75 -5.80 6.12
C GLU A 62 -9.52 -6.68 4.89
N LYS A 63 -10.54 -7.45 4.50
CA LYS A 63 -10.46 -8.32 3.33
C LYS A 63 -10.86 -7.52 2.10
N ILE A 64 -9.88 -7.22 1.24
CA ILE A 64 -10.12 -6.44 0.03
C ILE A 64 -10.83 -7.24 -1.06
N ALA A 65 -10.51 -8.53 -1.21
CA ALA A 65 -11.15 -9.43 -2.17
C ALA A 65 -11.20 -10.89 -1.67
N PRO A 66 -12.10 -11.75 -2.21
CA PRO A 66 -12.12 -13.18 -1.88
C PRO A 66 -10.84 -13.92 -2.28
N VAL A 67 -10.26 -13.57 -3.44
CA VAL A 67 -9.01 -14.14 -3.99
C VAL A 67 -8.16 -12.99 -4.57
N GLY A 68 -6.90 -12.89 -4.15
CA GLY A 68 -6.06 -11.72 -4.40
C GLY A 68 -6.40 -10.56 -3.45
N GLY A 69 -6.28 -9.32 -3.94
CA GLY A 69 -6.53 -8.11 -3.15
C GLY A 69 -5.27 -7.49 -2.55
N GLU A 70 -4.11 -7.75 -3.15
CA GLU A 70 -2.85 -7.10 -2.77
C GLU A 70 -2.95 -5.61 -3.07
N CYS A 71 -2.78 -4.78 -2.05
CA CYS A 71 -2.83 -3.33 -2.17
C CYS A 71 -1.41 -2.78 -2.29
N ALA A 72 -0.98 -2.63 -3.54
CA ALA A 72 0.24 -1.96 -3.92
C ALA A 72 0.09 -0.45 -3.71
N THR A 73 1.16 0.22 -3.28
CA THR A 73 1.23 1.70 -3.25
C THR A 73 0.16 2.36 -2.37
N ALA A 74 0.53 2.71 -1.15
CA ALA A 74 -0.29 3.51 -0.24
C ALA A 74 0.13 4.98 -0.25
N THR A 75 -0.84 5.88 -0.29
CA THR A 75 -0.64 7.32 -0.06
C THR A 75 -1.81 7.90 0.75
N PHE A 76 -1.72 9.17 1.11
CA PHE A 76 -2.76 9.85 1.88
C PHE A 76 -3.26 11.08 1.13
N ASP A 77 -4.56 11.31 1.18
CA ASP A 77 -5.12 12.57 0.71
C ASP A 77 -4.95 13.70 1.73
N ALA A 78 -5.40 14.90 1.37
CA ALA A 78 -5.33 16.08 2.24
C ALA A 78 -6.14 15.94 3.53
N ALA A 79 -7.16 15.06 3.56
CA ALA A 79 -7.94 14.76 4.76
C ALA A 79 -7.31 13.64 5.61
N GLY A 80 -6.17 13.08 5.19
CA GLY A 80 -5.48 12.00 5.88
C GLY A 80 -6.10 10.61 5.66
N ARG A 81 -6.99 10.47 4.68
CA ARG A 81 -7.56 9.16 4.30
C ARG A 81 -6.56 8.39 3.45
N LEU A 82 -6.57 7.07 3.58
CA LEU A 82 -5.66 6.19 2.86
C LEU A 82 -6.17 5.99 1.43
N ILE A 83 -5.32 6.21 0.43
CA ILE A 83 -5.56 5.90 -0.98
C ILE A 83 -4.59 4.81 -1.38
N THR A 84 -5.11 3.74 -1.98
CA THR A 84 -4.28 2.60 -2.40
C THR A 84 -4.82 1.96 -3.67
N VAL A 85 -3.92 1.35 -4.45
CA VAL A 85 -4.31 0.56 -5.63
C VAL A 85 -4.24 -0.91 -5.28
N CYS A 86 -5.36 -1.62 -5.40
CA CYS A 86 -5.45 -3.03 -5.05
C CYS A 86 -5.62 -3.90 -6.29
N GLY A 87 -4.71 -4.85 -6.48
CA GLY A 87 -4.77 -5.89 -7.50
C GLY A 87 -5.63 -7.06 -7.05
N THR A 88 -6.68 -7.34 -7.81
CA THR A 88 -7.58 -8.50 -7.63
C THR A 88 -7.47 -9.42 -8.83
N PHE A 89 -8.05 -10.62 -8.73
CA PHE A 89 -8.10 -11.54 -9.87
C PHE A 89 -8.83 -10.96 -11.09
N THR A 90 -9.77 -10.04 -10.88
CA THR A 90 -10.58 -9.41 -11.95
C THR A 90 -10.02 -8.07 -12.41
N GLY A 91 -8.91 -7.59 -11.85
CA GLY A 91 -8.29 -6.31 -12.22
C GLY A 91 -7.87 -5.44 -11.04
N PHE A 92 -7.61 -4.17 -11.32
CA PHE A 92 -7.16 -3.20 -10.32
C PHE A 92 -8.28 -2.28 -9.84
N LEU A 93 -8.29 -2.02 -8.54
CA LEU A 93 -9.21 -1.12 -7.86
C LEU A 93 -8.42 0.04 -7.27
N LEU A 94 -8.89 1.27 -7.45
CA LEU A 94 -8.46 2.40 -6.65
C LEU A 94 -9.39 2.48 -5.43
N LYS A 95 -8.84 2.33 -4.23
CA LYS A 95 -9.61 2.34 -2.99
C LYS A 95 -9.23 3.53 -2.12
N LEU A 96 -10.24 4.11 -1.50
CA LEU A 96 -10.13 5.09 -0.44
C LEU A 96 -10.58 4.42 0.87
N LEU A 97 -9.70 4.35 1.86
CA LEU A 97 -9.93 3.64 3.10
C LEU A 97 -9.84 4.57 4.32
N ASP A 98 -10.57 4.24 5.38
CA ASP A 98 -10.31 4.83 6.70
C ASP A 98 -8.95 4.34 7.21
N PRO A 99 -8.03 5.22 7.63
CA PRO A 99 -6.66 4.82 7.99
C PRO A 99 -6.57 4.05 9.32
N ARG A 100 -7.64 3.98 10.12
CA ARG A 100 -7.67 3.28 11.41
C ARG A 100 -8.42 1.96 11.31
N THR A 101 -9.62 1.97 10.73
CA THR A 101 -10.44 0.77 10.62
C THR A 101 -10.13 -0.05 9.37
N LEU A 102 -9.53 0.58 8.35
CA LEU A 102 -9.33 0.05 7.00
C LEU A 102 -10.64 -0.15 6.23
N ASP A 103 -11.75 0.40 6.71
CA ASP A 103 -13.04 0.33 6.03
C ASP A 103 -12.97 1.02 4.67
N SER A 104 -13.60 0.40 3.66
CA SER A 104 -13.69 0.97 2.32
C SER A 104 -14.68 2.13 2.29
N LEU A 105 -14.16 3.35 2.16
CA LEU A 105 -14.96 4.58 2.06
C LEU A 105 -15.44 4.82 0.62
N ALA A 106 -14.61 4.50 -0.37
CA ALA A 106 -14.95 4.55 -1.78
C ALA A 106 -14.07 3.59 -2.59
N GLU A 107 -14.57 3.16 -3.74
CA GLU A 107 -13.86 2.29 -4.67
C GLU A 107 -14.12 2.74 -6.11
N TYR A 108 -13.09 2.62 -6.94
CA TYR A 108 -13.19 2.86 -8.38
C TYR A 108 -12.47 1.76 -9.15
N GLN A 109 -13.17 1.12 -10.08
CA GLN A 109 -12.59 0.11 -10.97
C GLN A 109 -11.68 0.80 -11.99
N LEU A 110 -10.38 0.51 -11.93
CA LEU A 110 -9.45 0.99 -12.93
C LEU A 110 -9.62 0.20 -14.23
N PRO A 111 -9.37 0.84 -15.39
CA PRO A 111 -9.39 0.15 -16.67
C PRO A 111 -8.34 -0.97 -16.67
N GLN A 112 -8.71 -2.09 -17.28
CA GLN A 112 -7.81 -3.23 -17.44
C GLN A 112 -6.59 -2.82 -18.25
N ARG A 113 -5.39 -3.22 -17.82
CA ARG A 113 -4.23 -3.16 -18.70
C ARG A 113 -4.45 -4.10 -19.90
N SER A 114 -3.96 -3.70 -21.06
CA SER A 114 -4.01 -4.51 -22.29
C SER A 114 -3.39 -5.91 -22.10
N SER A 115 -2.44 -6.05 -21.20
CA SER A 115 -1.82 -7.33 -20.80
C SER A 115 -2.76 -8.28 -20.05
N THR A 116 -3.72 -7.78 -19.27
CA THR A 116 -4.74 -8.63 -18.62
C THR A 116 -5.73 -9.20 -19.63
N VAL A 117 -6.05 -8.45 -20.68
CA VAL A 117 -6.86 -8.92 -21.81
C VAL A 117 -6.11 -9.99 -22.62
N GLU A 118 -4.81 -9.85 -22.83
CA GLU A 118 -3.99 -10.90 -23.47
C GLU A 118 -3.86 -12.16 -22.61
N ALA A 119 -3.77 -12.05 -21.28
CA ALA A 119 -3.63 -13.20 -20.39
C ALA A 119 -4.89 -14.07 -20.34
N ILE A 120 -6.08 -13.44 -20.32
CA ILE A 120 -7.38 -14.15 -20.37
C ILE A 120 -7.61 -14.79 -21.75
N THR A 121 -7.22 -14.11 -22.83
CA THR A 121 -7.40 -14.64 -24.19
C THR A 121 -6.39 -15.72 -24.59
N ARG A 122 -5.22 -15.80 -23.92
CA ARG A 122 -4.15 -16.75 -24.27
C ARG A 122 -3.82 -17.79 -23.18
N LEU A 123 -4.48 -17.76 -22.01
CA LEU A 123 -4.23 -18.66 -20.87
C LEU A 123 -2.76 -18.72 -20.43
N ASP A 124 -2.01 -17.63 -20.59
CA ASP A 124 -0.59 -17.54 -20.24
C ASP A 124 -0.37 -16.57 -19.08
N PHE A 125 -0.39 -17.12 -17.87
CA PHE A 125 -0.21 -16.39 -16.61
C PHE A 125 1.23 -15.85 -16.42
N SER A 126 2.22 -16.31 -17.22
CA SER A 126 3.60 -15.82 -17.10
C SER A 126 3.78 -14.38 -17.58
N LYS A 127 2.84 -13.87 -18.38
CA LYS A 127 2.85 -12.48 -18.87
C LYS A 127 2.33 -11.47 -17.83
N ILE A 128 1.47 -11.88 -16.91
CA ILE A 128 0.98 -11.04 -15.80
C ILE A 128 2.15 -10.68 -14.86
N PHE A 129 3.02 -11.64 -14.55
CA PHE A 129 4.18 -11.43 -13.68
C PHE A 129 5.35 -10.69 -14.34
N LYS A 130 5.37 -10.61 -15.68
CA LYS A 130 6.40 -9.88 -16.44
C LYS A 130 6.05 -8.42 -16.73
N ASP A 131 4.76 -8.06 -16.71
CA ASP A 131 4.27 -6.69 -16.96
C ASP A 131 3.95 -5.90 -15.68
N THR A 132 3.94 -6.58 -14.54
CA THR A 132 4.13 -5.94 -13.23
C THR A 132 5.63 -5.78 -13.02
N SER A 133 6.12 -4.66 -12.49
CA SER A 133 7.56 -4.48 -12.20
C SER A 133 8.02 -5.35 -11.01
N GLY A 134 7.52 -6.59 -10.89
CA GLY A 134 7.30 -7.26 -9.63
C GLY A 134 6.15 -6.60 -8.88
N GLY A 135 5.15 -7.37 -8.46
CA GLY A 135 4.13 -6.87 -7.54
C GLY A 135 4.79 -6.13 -6.39
N ALA A 136 4.42 -4.86 -6.23
CA ALA A 136 4.67 -4.09 -5.03
C ALA A 136 3.45 -4.20 -4.13
#